data_AF-A0A7R9R376-F1
#
_entry.id   AF-A0A7R9R376-F1
#
_cell.length_a   1.000
_cell.length_b   1.000
_cell.length_c   1.000
_cell.angle_alpha   90.00
_cell.angle_beta   90.00
_cell.angle_gamma   90.00
#
_symmetry.space_group_name_H-M   'P 1'
#
loop_
_entity.id
_entity.type
_entity.pdbx_description
1 polymer ?
#
loop_
_entity_poly.entity_id
_entity_poly.type
_entity_poly.pdbx_seq_one_letter_code
_entity_poly.pdbx_strand_id
1 'polypeptide(L)' 'MERLSVDYGKKAKLEFSIYPAPQVSTAVVEPYNSVLTTHTTLEHSDCAFMVDNEAIYDICRRN' A
#
# COMPACT_ATOMS: atom_id res chain seq x y z
N MET A 1 3.84 -8.99 6.68
CA MET A 1 4.83 -8.23 7.48
C MET A 1 5.07 -8.86 8.86
N GLU A 2 4.04 -9.39 9.52
CA GLU A 2 4.14 -10.08 10.83
C GLU A 2 5.36 -11.00 10.98
N ARG A 3 5.55 -11.97 10.07
CA ARG A 3 6.68 -12.92 10.14
C ARG A 3 8.05 -12.23 9.98
N LEU A 4 8.15 -11.25 9.08
CA LEU A 4 9.39 -10.49 8.89
C LEU A 4 9.73 -9.64 10.12
N SER A 5 8.72 -9.12 10.82
CA SER A 5 8.91 -8.42 12.09
C SER A 5 9.43 -9.35 13.18
N VAL A 6 8.98 -10.61 13.22
CA VAL A 6 9.46 -11.63 14.16
C VAL A 6 10.90 -12.05 13.86
N ASP A 7 11.17 -12.42 12.61
CA ASP A 7 12.46 -12.99 12.22
C ASP A 7 13.56 -11.92 12.10
N TYR A 8 13.19 -10.66 11.79
CA TYR A 8 14.10 -9.56 11.49
C TYR A 8 13.75 -8.27 12.22
N GLY A 9 13.40 -8.34 13.52
CA GLY A 9 12.91 -7.18 14.29
C GLY A 9 13.84 -5.97 14.38
N LYS A 10 15.15 -6.11 14.12
CA LYS A 10 16.12 -4.99 14.11
C LYS A 10 16.35 -4.36 12.72
N LYS A 11 15.63 -4.81 11.70
CA LYS A 11 15.77 -4.30 10.33
C LYS A 11 14.63 -3.33 10.00
N ALA A 12 14.98 -2.29 9.24
CA ALA A 12 14.00 -1.35 8.70
C ALA A 12 13.14 -2.05 7.64
N LYS A 13 11.84 -1.82 7.71
CA LYS A 13 10.81 -2.39 6.85
C LYS A 13 10.13 -1.23 6.15
N LEU A 14 10.36 -1.10 4.85
CA LEU A 14 9.80 -0.05 4.02
C LEU A 14 8.77 -0.66 3.07
N GLU A 15 7.61 -0.03 2.99
CA GLU A 15 6.52 -0.43 2.11
C GLU A 15 6.34 0.59 0.99
N PHE A 16 6.09 0.11 -0.22
CA PHE A 16 5.63 0.90 -1.35
C PHE A 16 4.26 0.37 -1.73
N SER A 17 3.21 1.04 -1.26
CA SER A 17 1.85 0.55 -1.30
C SER A 17 1.07 1.27 -2.38
N ILE A 18 0.54 0.52 -3.35
CA ILE A 18 -0.32 1.07 -4.40
C ILE A 18 -1.73 1.29 -3.81
N TYR A 19 -2.17 2.54 -3.77
CA TYR A 19 -3.50 2.89 -3.31
C TYR A 19 -4.51 2.71 -4.46
N PRO A 20 -5.65 2.02 -4.23
CA PRO A 20 -6.60 1.74 -5.29
C PRO A 20 -7.31 3.01 -5.73
N ALA A 21 -7.56 3.11 -7.03
CA ALA A 21 -8.29 4.21 -7.64
C ALA A 21 -9.46 3.67 -8.48
N PRO A 22 -10.69 4.19 -8.33
CA PRO A 22 -11.87 3.64 -9.01
C PRO A 22 -11.76 3.57 -10.53
N GLN A 23 -10.96 4.45 -11.14
CA GLN A 23 -10.79 4.55 -12.59
C GLN A 23 -9.91 3.44 -13.17
N VAL A 24 -9.05 2.81 -12.35
CA VAL A 24 -8.13 1.73 -12.76
C VAL A 24 -8.28 0.46 -11.90
N SER A 25 -9.27 0.45 -11.01
CA SER A 25 -9.60 -0.68 -10.13
C SER A 25 -10.14 -1.85 -10.94
N THR A 26 -9.69 -3.06 -10.61
CA THR A 26 -10.12 -4.30 -11.29
C THR A 26 -11.05 -5.14 -10.41
N ALA A 27 -11.08 -4.88 -9.11
CA ALA A 27 -11.93 -5.57 -8.16
C ALA A 27 -12.70 -4.59 -7.25
N VAL A 28 -14.01 -4.79 -7.16
CA VAL A 28 -14.91 -3.98 -6.31
C VAL A 28 -14.59 -4.07 -4.81
N VAL A 29 -13.79 -5.06 -4.40
CA VAL A 29 -13.38 -5.30 -3.00
C VAL A 29 -12.03 -4.68 -2.64
N GLU A 30 -11.38 -3.97 -3.57
CA GLU A 30 -10.12 -3.29 -3.31
C GLU A 30 -10.16 -2.35 -2.08
N PRO A 31 -11.21 -1.54 -1.85
CA PRO A 31 -11.27 -0.69 -0.65
C PRO A 31 -11.23 -1.48 0.66
N TYR A 32 -11.88 -2.65 0.71
CA TYR A 32 -11.85 -3.53 1.88
C TYR A 32 -10.46 -4.10 2.13
N ASN A 33 -9.79 -4.55 1.06
CA ASN A 33 -8.44 -5.11 1.14
C ASN A 33 -7.42 -4.06 1.57
N SER A 34 -7.54 -2.82 1.08
CA SER A 34 -6.68 -1.71 1.49
C SER A 34 -6.79 -1.41 2.97
N VAL A 35 -8.01 -1.30 3.51
CA VAL A 35 -8.20 -1.05 4.95
C VAL A 35 -7.67 -2.20 5.79
N LEU A 36 -7.98 -3.45 5.41
CA LEU A 36 -7.54 -4.64 6.13
C LEU A 36 -6.01 -4.74 6.16
N THR A 37 -5.35 -4.58 4.99
CA THR A 37 -3.89 -4.66 4.91
C THR A 37 -3.25 -3.53 5.70
N THR A 38 -3.72 -2.28 5.56
CA THR A 38 -3.18 -1.13 6.30
C THR A 38 -3.25 -1.36 7.80
N HIS A 39 -4.37 -1.85 8.32
CA HIS A 39 -4.49 -2.15 9.75
C HIS A 39 -3.46 -3.19 10.22
N THR A 40 -3.32 -4.30 9.48
CA THR A 40 -2.41 -5.39 9.87
C THR A 40 -0.93 -5.07 9.67
N THR A 41 -0.57 -4.18 8.73
CA THR A 41 0.84 -3.84 8.47
C THR A 41 1.31 -2.59 9.22
N LEU A 42 0.41 -1.78 9.78
CA LEU A 42 0.75 -0.54 10.48
C LEU A 42 1.75 -0.74 11.62
N GLU A 43 1.59 -1.79 12.42
CA GLU A 43 2.49 -2.11 13.55
C GLU A 43 3.80 -2.79 13.12
N HIS A 44 3.92 -3.10 11.82
CA HIS A 44 5.02 -3.90 11.28
C HIS A 44 5.79 -3.18 10.16
N SER A 45 5.46 -1.94 9.86
CA SER A 45 6.09 -1.12 8.83
C SER A 45 6.71 0.10 9.48
N ASP A 46 7.99 0.35 9.19
CA ASP A 46 8.69 1.52 9.74
C ASP A 46 8.42 2.78 8.90
N CYS A 47 8.15 2.60 7.60
CA CYS A 47 7.76 3.66 6.69
C CYS A 47 6.98 3.08 5.50
N ALA A 48 5.84 3.69 5.16
CA ALA A 48 5.04 3.31 4.00
C ALA A 48 4.90 4.48 3.03
N PHE A 49 5.36 4.28 1.80
CA PHE A 49 5.17 5.19 0.69
C PHE A 49 3.90 4.79 -0.06
N MET A 50 2.85 5.58 0.08
CA MET A 50 1.62 5.38 -0.66
C MET A 50 1.75 5.97 -2.06
N VAL A 51 1.42 5.15 -3.05
CA VAL A 51 1.44 5.50 -4.45
C VAL A 51 0.00 5.49 -4.95
N ASP A 52 -0.58 6.67 -5.13
CA ASP A 52 -1.95 6.81 -5.60
C ASP A 52 -2.04 6.58 -7.10
N ASN A 53 -2.80 5.55 -7.48
CA ASN A 53 -3.05 5.22 -8.88
C ASN A 53 -3.80 6.33 -9.61
N GLU A 54 -4.70 7.07 -8.96
CA GLU A 54 -5.41 8.20 -9.57
C GLU A 54 -4.42 9.33 -9.89
N ALA A 55 -3.56 9.67 -8.93
CA ALA A 55 -2.53 10.70 -9.11
C ALA A 55 -1.53 10.32 -10.21
N ILE A 56 -1.07 9.07 -10.27
CA ILE A 56 -0.19 8.59 -11.35
C ILE A 56 -0.91 8.63 -12.69
N TYR A 57 -2.15 8.17 -12.74
CA TYR A 57 -2.94 8.18 -13.97
C TYR A 57 -3.12 9.59 -14.52
N ASP A 58 -3.41 10.55 -13.64
CA ASP A 58 -3.48 11.97 -13.98
C ASP A 58 -2.16 12.53 -14.52
N ILE A 59 -1.03 12.16 -13.93
CA ILE A 59 0.30 12.56 -14.42
C ILE A 59 0.58 11.97 -15.81
N CYS A 60 0.27 10.69 -16.02
CA CYS A 60 0.45 10.02 -17.31
C CYS A 60 -0.43 10.59 -18.41
N ARG A 61 -1.62 11.13 -18.06
CA ARG A 61 -2.57 11.69 -19.03
C ARG A 61 -2.34 13.17 -19.33
N ARG A 62 -1.67 13.89 -18.44
CA ARG A 62 -1.35 15.33 -18.60
C ARG A 62 -0.04 15.59 -19.35
N ASN A 63 0.79 14.56 -19.56
CA ASN A 63 1.98 14.60 -20.43
C ASN A 63 1.67 13.96 -21.79
#